data_AF-J9C6A7-F1
#
_entry.id   AF-J9C6A7-F1
#
_cell.length_a   1.000
_cell.length_b   1.000
_cell.length_c   1.000
_cell.angle_alpha   90.00
_cell.angle_beta   90.00
_cell.angle_gamma   90.00
#
_symmetry.space_group_name_H-M   'P 1'
#
loop_
_entity.id
_entity.type
_entity.pdbx_description
1 polymer ?
#
loop_
_entity_poly.entity_id
_entity_poly.type
_entity_poly.pdbx_seq_one_letter_code
_entity_poly.pdbx_strand_id
1 'polypeptide(L)'
;KDSEVTQRVFYRSRPEDSGAQLQTGLYPLYMAYTLYRVQCQSLQGFGAELTPQTKAEVWKCVIEKNIFVICKTPMAEKITRRTLVGLAKIKVNAKCYQDVRNNGADIIETFKHHREHFVEDVTNGKDYWKANQIRNMKFNAVVSNPPYQIGINKEPLYHHFISIGMKISDWGTLIHPGRFLFNAGKTPKIWNQKMLNNEHYQVVRYWKKSDEVFDSVDIKGGVAITMWD
;
A
#
# COMPACT_ATOMS: atom_id res chain seq x y z
N LYS A 1 -12.03 14.97 -9.37
CA LYS A 1 -11.32 14.53 -8.14
C LYS A 1 -10.32 13.43 -8.46
N ASP A 2 -10.73 12.26 -8.96
CA ASP A 2 -9.86 11.09 -9.22
C ASP A 2 -8.63 11.39 -10.10
N SER A 3 -8.78 12.21 -11.14
CA SER A 3 -7.68 12.69 -11.99
C SER A 3 -6.67 13.56 -11.26
N GLU A 4 -7.11 14.33 -10.26
CA GLU A 4 -6.30 15.24 -9.46
C GLU A 4 -5.51 14.49 -8.38
N VAL A 5 -6.13 13.48 -7.75
CA VAL A 5 -5.45 12.52 -6.87
C VAL A 5 -4.34 11.80 -7.64
N THR A 6 -4.66 11.32 -8.85
CA THR A 6 -3.71 10.68 -9.76
C THR A 6 -2.54 11.61 -10.08
N GLN A 7 -2.79 12.89 -10.40
CA GLN A 7 -1.73 13.87 -10.62
C GLN A 7 -0.86 14.09 -9.38
N ARG A 8 -1.45 14.29 -8.21
CA ARG A 8 -0.71 14.57 -6.96
C ARG A 8 0.14 13.39 -6.47
N VAL A 9 -0.34 12.15 -6.63
CA VAL A 9 0.37 10.94 -6.21
C VAL A 9 1.48 10.56 -7.19
N PHE A 10 1.21 10.61 -8.51
CA PHE A 10 2.12 10.05 -9.53
C PHE A 10 3.03 11.06 -10.24
N TYR A 11 2.75 12.38 -10.21
CA TYR A 11 3.45 13.38 -11.05
C TYR A 11 4.30 14.40 -10.24
N ARG A 12 4.64 14.13 -8.97
CA ARG A 12 5.58 14.99 -8.21
C ARG A 12 7.01 14.88 -8.77
N SER A 13 7.66 16.03 -8.96
CA SER A 13 8.95 16.20 -9.66
C SER A 13 10.21 15.62 -8.97
N ARG A 14 10.06 14.81 -7.91
CA ARG A 14 11.18 14.13 -7.21
C ARG A 14 10.86 12.65 -7.01
N PRO A 15 11.41 11.75 -7.86
CA PRO A 15 11.21 10.30 -7.73
C PRO A 15 11.98 9.63 -6.58
N GLU A 16 12.72 10.39 -5.76
CA GLU A 16 13.72 9.87 -4.80
C GLU A 16 13.14 9.63 -3.38
N ASP A 17 11.98 10.23 -3.10
CA ASP A 17 11.31 10.31 -1.79
C ASP A 17 9.89 9.70 -1.83
N SER A 18 9.64 8.68 -2.66
CA SER A 18 8.27 8.28 -3.01
C SER A 18 8.09 6.77 -3.14
N GLY A 19 7.28 6.19 -2.25
CA GLY A 19 6.85 4.79 -2.35
C GLY A 19 5.33 4.58 -2.24
N ALA A 20 4.87 3.41 -2.69
CA ALA A 20 3.51 2.87 -2.49
C ALA A 20 3.54 1.38 -2.09
N GLN A 21 2.62 0.98 -1.20
CA GLN A 21 2.60 -0.24 -0.36
C GLN A 21 1.12 -0.63 -0.12
N LEU A 22 0.57 -1.84 -0.33
CA LEU A 22 0.82 -3.17 0.28
C LEU A 22 -0.04 -4.28 -0.43
N GLN A 23 0.27 -5.57 -0.22
CA GLN A 23 -0.47 -6.80 -0.62
C GLN A 23 -0.47 -7.23 -2.11
N THR A 24 -0.66 -8.53 -2.33
CA THR A 24 0.05 -9.36 -3.33
C THR A 24 -0.09 -8.96 -4.80
N GLY A 25 1.05 -8.84 -5.49
CA GLY A 25 1.19 -8.99 -6.95
C GLY A 25 0.52 -7.92 -7.81
N LEU A 26 -0.82 -7.90 -7.83
CA LEU A 26 -1.63 -7.13 -8.78
C LEU A 26 -1.64 -5.63 -8.48
N TYR A 27 -1.85 -5.20 -7.22
CA TYR A 27 -1.79 -3.76 -6.91
C TYR A 27 -0.40 -3.16 -7.18
N PRO A 28 0.72 -3.77 -6.74
CA PRO A 28 2.06 -3.28 -7.10
C PRO A 28 2.28 -3.25 -8.61
N LEU A 29 1.81 -4.25 -9.36
CA LEU A 29 1.96 -4.29 -10.83
C LEU A 29 1.15 -3.18 -11.50
N TYR A 30 -0.09 -2.94 -11.07
CA TYR A 30 -0.94 -1.87 -11.59
C TYR A 30 -0.31 -0.50 -11.32
N MET A 31 0.13 -0.24 -10.09
CA MET A 31 0.82 1.01 -9.72
C MET A 31 2.12 1.21 -10.51
N ALA A 32 2.93 0.15 -10.65
CA ALA A 32 4.15 0.18 -11.46
C ALA A 32 3.86 0.45 -12.94
N TYR A 33 2.82 -0.19 -13.50
CA TYR A 33 2.40 0.00 -14.88
C TYR A 33 1.87 1.41 -15.13
N THR A 34 1.09 1.97 -14.21
CA THR A 34 0.64 3.37 -14.29
C THR A 34 1.83 4.33 -14.28
N LEU A 35 2.76 4.19 -13.34
CA LEU A 35 3.98 5.00 -13.28
C LEU A 35 4.84 4.86 -14.55
N TYR A 36 5.05 3.64 -15.03
CA TYR A 36 5.77 3.36 -16.26
C TYR A 36 5.12 4.04 -17.47
N ARG A 37 3.79 3.95 -17.61
CA ARG A 37 3.05 4.61 -18.70
C ARG A 37 3.20 6.13 -18.66
N VAL A 38 3.11 6.72 -17.46
CA VAL A 38 3.31 8.17 -17.25
C VAL A 38 4.75 8.59 -17.59
N GLN A 39 5.75 7.86 -17.12
CA GLN A 39 7.16 8.17 -17.40
C GLN A 39 7.49 8.00 -18.89
N CYS A 40 6.98 6.95 -19.55
CA CYS A 40 7.15 6.78 -21.00
C CYS A 40 6.47 7.91 -21.80
N GLN A 41 5.27 8.35 -21.43
CA GLN A 41 4.62 9.49 -22.09
C GLN A 41 5.42 10.79 -21.90
N SER A 42 5.93 11.03 -20.70
CA SER A 42 6.77 12.20 -20.39
C SER A 42 8.08 12.21 -21.20
N LEU A 43 8.74 11.05 -21.34
CA LEU A 43 9.98 10.90 -22.10
C LEU A 43 9.77 10.91 -23.63
N GLN A 44 8.64 10.42 -24.12
CA GLN A 44 8.31 10.45 -25.54
C GLN A 44 7.92 11.85 -26.02
N GLY A 45 7.11 12.56 -25.23
CA GLY A 45 6.53 13.85 -25.63
C GLY A 45 5.76 13.72 -26.96
N PHE A 46 6.10 14.56 -27.94
CA PHE A 46 5.60 14.49 -29.31
C PHE A 46 6.53 13.70 -30.27
N GLY A 47 7.55 13.03 -29.73
CA GLY A 47 8.57 12.33 -30.50
C GLY A 47 8.20 10.91 -30.94
N ALA A 48 9.16 10.29 -31.65
CA ALA A 48 9.09 8.89 -32.08
C ALA A 48 8.97 7.92 -30.89
N GLU A 49 8.47 6.71 -31.15
CA GLU A 49 8.25 5.72 -30.11
C GLU A 49 9.55 5.32 -29.39
N LEU A 50 9.52 5.26 -28.06
CA LEU A 50 10.67 4.88 -27.24
C LEU A 50 11.18 3.48 -27.59
N THR A 51 12.52 3.36 -27.66
CA THR A 51 13.18 2.09 -27.94
C THR A 51 12.86 1.02 -26.87
N PRO A 52 12.93 -0.28 -27.20
CA PRO A 52 12.74 -1.36 -26.22
C PRO A 52 13.73 -1.27 -25.04
N GLN A 53 14.95 -0.78 -25.28
CA GLN A 53 15.98 -0.59 -24.25
C GLN A 53 15.55 0.51 -23.26
N THR A 54 15.18 1.70 -23.77
CA THR A 54 14.69 2.81 -22.94
C THR A 54 13.45 2.41 -22.14
N LYS A 55 12.51 1.67 -22.74
CA LYS A 55 11.34 1.12 -22.04
C LYS A 55 11.73 0.19 -20.88
N ALA A 56 12.71 -0.70 -21.09
CA ALA A 56 13.21 -1.58 -20.04
C ALA A 56 13.91 -0.82 -18.89
N GLU A 57 14.64 0.26 -19.21
CA GLU A 57 15.28 1.14 -18.23
C GLU A 57 14.27 1.93 -17.40
N VAL A 58 13.21 2.46 -18.04
CA VAL A 58 12.09 3.12 -17.33
C VAL A 58 11.40 2.12 -16.39
N TRP A 59 11.10 0.90 -16.86
CA TRP A 59 10.53 -0.14 -16.00
C TRP A 59 11.42 -0.43 -14.79
N LYS A 60 12.73 -0.64 -15.01
CA LYS A 60 13.70 -0.83 -13.93
C LYS A 60 13.69 0.34 -12.93
N CYS A 61 13.70 1.58 -13.43
CA CYS A 61 13.70 2.79 -12.61
C CYS A 61 12.45 2.87 -11.71
N VAL A 62 11.26 2.64 -12.28
CA VAL A 62 9.98 2.62 -11.54
C VAL A 62 9.99 1.58 -10.42
N ILE A 63 10.44 0.36 -10.72
CA ILE A 63 10.46 -0.73 -9.73
C ILE A 63 11.51 -0.49 -8.63
N GLU A 64 12.69 0.02 -8.99
CA GLU A 64 13.79 0.24 -8.04
C GLU A 64 13.61 1.47 -7.15
N LYS A 65 12.92 2.52 -7.63
CA LYS A 65 12.78 3.80 -6.92
C LYS A 65 11.39 4.08 -6.37
N ASN A 66 10.31 3.55 -6.95
CA ASN A 66 8.94 4.03 -6.65
C ASN A 66 8.00 2.99 -6.02
N ILE A 67 8.33 1.69 -6.05
CA ILE A 67 7.44 0.62 -5.58
C ILE A 67 8.05 -0.08 -4.37
N PHE A 68 7.33 -0.10 -3.24
CA PHE A 68 7.82 -0.61 -1.96
C PHE A 68 6.78 -1.52 -1.29
N VAL A 69 6.94 -2.82 -1.46
CA VAL A 69 5.93 -3.80 -1.06
C VAL A 69 6.33 -4.52 0.22
N ILE A 70 5.54 -4.35 1.26
CA ILE A 70 5.56 -5.26 2.41
C ILE A 70 4.61 -6.44 2.15
N CYS A 71 5.03 -7.62 2.56
CA CYS A 71 4.28 -8.88 2.47
C CYS A 71 4.16 -9.52 3.86
N LYS A 72 3.05 -10.25 4.11
CA LYS A 72 2.89 -11.05 5.34
C LYS A 72 3.72 -12.34 5.31
N THR A 73 3.98 -12.91 4.13
CA THR A 73 4.66 -14.21 3.99
C THR A 73 5.81 -14.16 2.99
N PRO A 74 6.85 -15.01 3.14
CA PRO A 74 7.93 -15.11 2.16
C PRO A 74 7.45 -15.58 0.77
N MET A 75 6.35 -16.33 0.72
CA MET A 75 5.74 -16.74 -0.56
C MET A 75 5.11 -15.55 -1.28
N ALA A 76 4.38 -14.68 -0.57
CA ALA A 76 3.82 -13.45 -1.13
C ALA A 76 4.92 -12.49 -1.64
N GLU A 77 6.07 -12.43 -0.96
CA GLU A 77 7.23 -11.67 -1.43
C GLU A 77 7.78 -12.25 -2.76
N LYS A 78 8.03 -13.57 -2.81
CA LYS A 78 8.52 -14.26 -4.00
C LYS A 78 7.58 -14.11 -5.19
N ILE A 79 6.27 -14.25 -4.98
CA ILE A 79 5.24 -14.03 -6.01
C ILE A 79 5.32 -12.58 -6.50
N THR A 80 5.28 -11.59 -5.60
CA THR A 80 5.32 -10.17 -5.98
C THR A 80 6.59 -9.83 -6.78
N ARG A 81 7.76 -10.36 -6.39
CA ARG A 81 9.01 -10.23 -7.14
C ARG A 81 8.88 -10.81 -8.56
N ARG A 82 8.31 -12.00 -8.71
CA ARG A 82 8.05 -12.62 -10.02
C ARG A 82 7.03 -11.86 -10.86
N THR A 83 5.97 -11.33 -10.26
CA THR A 83 4.96 -10.53 -10.97
C THR A 83 5.55 -9.23 -11.53
N LEU A 84 6.44 -8.56 -10.78
CA LEU A 84 7.00 -7.26 -11.18
C LEU A 84 8.16 -7.35 -12.19
N VAL A 85 9.01 -8.39 -12.12
CA VAL A 85 10.23 -8.46 -12.95
C VAL A 85 10.46 -9.82 -13.64
N GLY A 86 9.56 -10.79 -13.47
CA GLY A 86 9.66 -12.11 -14.11
C GLY A 86 10.95 -12.84 -13.75
N LEU A 87 11.83 -13.01 -14.74
CA LEU A 87 13.17 -13.59 -14.61
C LEU A 87 14.31 -12.56 -14.64
N ALA A 88 14.00 -11.27 -14.84
CA ALA A 88 15.01 -10.22 -14.94
C ALA A 88 15.72 -9.97 -13.59
N LYS A 89 17.02 -9.70 -13.65
CA LYS A 89 17.86 -9.36 -12.48
C LYS A 89 17.71 -7.88 -12.10
N ILE A 90 16.49 -7.46 -11.79
CA ILE A 90 16.14 -6.12 -11.33
C ILE A 90 15.95 -6.16 -9.80
N LYS A 91 16.42 -5.12 -9.10
CA LYS A 91 16.18 -5.02 -7.66
C LYS A 91 14.72 -4.66 -7.42
N VAL A 92 14.02 -5.46 -6.61
CA VAL A 92 12.64 -5.19 -6.20
C VAL A 92 12.62 -4.96 -4.71
N ASN A 93 12.11 -3.80 -4.28
CA ASN A 93 11.89 -3.46 -2.88
C ASN A 93 10.62 -4.17 -2.35
N ALA A 94 10.63 -5.50 -2.40
CA ALA A 94 9.61 -6.36 -1.81
C ALA A 94 10.21 -7.13 -0.64
N LYS A 95 9.55 -7.14 0.53
CA LYS A 95 10.01 -7.80 1.76
C LYS A 95 8.87 -8.46 2.52
N CYS A 96 9.07 -9.68 2.99
CA CYS A 96 8.30 -10.21 4.12
C CYS A 96 8.68 -9.42 5.40
N TYR A 97 7.72 -8.81 6.08
CA TYR A 97 8.01 -8.08 7.33
C TYR A 97 8.15 -9.04 8.51
N GLN A 98 9.22 -8.85 9.28
CA GLN A 98 9.47 -9.48 10.57
C GLN A 98 10.11 -8.43 11.48
N ASP A 99 9.61 -8.25 12.69
CA ASP A 99 10.18 -7.34 13.67
C ASP A 99 11.36 -8.02 14.38
N VAL A 100 12.58 -7.67 13.95
CA VAL A 100 13.84 -8.19 14.51
C VAL A 100 14.01 -7.81 15.99
N ARG A 101 13.38 -6.71 16.44
CA ARG A 101 13.43 -6.27 17.85
C ARG A 101 12.48 -7.04 18.76
N ASN A 102 11.49 -7.73 18.17
CA ASN A 102 10.50 -8.52 18.89
C ASN A 102 10.51 -9.99 18.42
N ASN A 103 11.66 -10.65 18.54
CA ASN A 103 11.85 -12.08 18.26
C ASN A 103 11.36 -12.56 16.87
N GLY A 104 11.35 -11.67 15.85
CA GLY A 104 10.87 -12.00 14.51
C GLY A 104 9.34 -12.00 14.37
N ALA A 105 8.63 -11.29 15.25
CA ALA A 105 7.17 -11.15 15.22
C ALA A 105 6.65 -10.69 13.85
N ASP A 106 5.47 -11.17 13.47
CA ASP A 106 4.89 -10.84 12.17
C ASP A 106 4.30 -9.40 12.14
N ILE A 107 3.92 -8.95 10.95
CA ILE A 107 3.32 -7.63 10.75
C ILE A 107 2.09 -7.38 11.61
N ILE A 108 1.30 -8.41 11.94
CA ILE A 108 0.07 -8.27 12.73
C ILE A 108 0.40 -8.02 14.19
N GLU A 109 1.29 -8.83 14.76
CA GLU A 109 1.68 -8.71 16.15
C GLU A 109 2.36 -7.35 16.40
N THR A 110 3.21 -6.95 15.46
CA THR A 110 3.84 -5.62 15.44
C THR A 110 2.80 -4.50 15.34
N PHE A 111 1.76 -4.64 14.51
CA PHE A 111 0.70 -3.63 14.36
C PHE A 111 -0.16 -3.46 15.62
N LYS A 112 -0.30 -4.53 16.41
CA LYS A 112 -1.04 -4.53 17.68
C LYS A 112 -0.22 -3.92 18.82
N HIS A 113 1.03 -4.35 18.98
CA HIS A 113 1.81 -4.08 20.19
C HIS A 113 3.00 -3.14 19.98
N HIS A 114 3.59 -3.09 18.78
CA HIS A 114 4.86 -2.40 18.49
C HIS A 114 4.80 -1.53 17.22
N ARG A 115 3.69 -0.82 17.00
CA ARG A 115 3.44 -0.03 15.78
C ARG A 115 4.53 0.99 15.42
N GLU A 116 5.27 1.52 16.40
CA GLU A 116 6.39 2.44 16.15
C GLU A 116 7.53 1.72 15.43
N HIS A 117 7.84 0.46 15.81
CA HIS A 117 8.89 -0.33 15.16
C HIS A 117 8.66 -0.44 13.66
N PHE A 118 7.43 -0.78 13.24
CA PHE A 118 7.08 -0.89 11.83
C PHE A 118 7.25 0.42 11.07
N VAL A 119 6.86 1.56 11.67
CA VAL A 119 7.00 2.87 11.03
C VAL A 119 8.48 3.23 10.87
N GLU A 120 9.30 3.01 11.89
CA GLU A 120 10.75 3.22 11.85
C GLU A 120 11.44 2.33 10.80
N ASP A 121 11.08 1.04 10.73
CA ASP A 121 11.62 0.12 9.73
C ASP A 121 11.25 0.56 8.30
N VAL A 122 9.96 0.83 8.07
CA VAL A 122 9.44 1.15 6.74
C VAL A 122 9.91 2.53 6.25
N THR A 123 10.09 3.50 7.14
CA THR A 123 10.65 4.82 6.78
C THR A 123 12.18 4.79 6.61
N ASN A 124 12.89 3.76 7.10
CA ASN A 124 14.34 3.66 6.93
C ASN A 124 14.75 3.14 5.53
N GLY A 125 14.73 4.07 4.56
CA GLY A 125 15.20 3.85 3.18
C GLY A 125 16.64 3.35 3.07
N LYS A 126 17.52 3.70 4.03
CA LYS A 126 18.93 3.33 4.07
C LYS A 126 19.18 1.91 4.58
N ASP A 127 18.77 1.60 5.80
CA ASP A 127 19.20 0.37 6.46
C ASP A 127 18.21 -0.78 6.19
N TYR A 128 16.90 -0.50 6.20
CA TYR A 128 15.85 -1.49 5.96
C TYR A 128 15.71 -1.78 4.46
N TRP A 129 15.40 -0.79 3.63
CA TRP A 129 15.21 -0.98 2.18
C TRP A 129 16.51 -1.05 1.38
N LYS A 130 17.58 -0.40 1.86
CA LYS A 130 18.83 -0.18 1.11
C LYS A 130 18.58 0.47 -0.26
N ALA A 131 17.55 1.33 -0.35
CA ALA A 131 17.06 1.95 -1.58
C ALA A 131 17.75 3.28 -1.88
N ASN A 132 17.94 4.10 -0.84
CA ASN A 132 18.61 5.41 -0.89
C ASN A 132 19.49 5.58 0.37
N GLN A 133 20.04 6.76 0.62
CA GLN A 133 20.80 7.06 1.85
C GLN A 133 19.94 7.72 2.94
N ILE A 134 18.61 7.74 2.78
CA ILE A 134 17.68 8.49 3.61
C ILE A 134 17.13 7.57 4.72
N ARG A 135 17.32 7.96 5.98
CA ARG A 135 16.83 7.19 7.15
C ARG A 135 15.37 7.45 7.52
N ASN A 136 14.77 8.51 6.99
CA ASN A 136 13.36 8.85 7.17
C ASN A 136 12.77 9.28 5.82
N MET A 137 12.55 8.28 4.96
CA MET A 137 11.95 8.43 3.65
C MET A 137 10.44 8.59 3.80
N LYS A 138 9.85 9.57 3.10
CA LYS A 138 8.41 9.73 3.02
C LYS A 138 7.80 8.80 1.96
N PHE A 139 6.52 8.51 2.10
CA PHE A 139 5.75 7.76 1.11
C PHE A 139 4.67 8.66 0.53
N ASN A 140 4.42 8.57 -0.78
CA ASN A 140 3.46 9.44 -1.46
C ASN A 140 2.03 8.94 -1.37
N ALA A 141 1.83 7.62 -1.18
CA ALA A 141 0.53 7.03 -0.94
C ALA A 141 0.67 5.64 -0.29
N VAL A 142 -0.34 5.22 0.49
CA VAL A 142 -0.51 3.83 0.93
C VAL A 142 -1.76 3.24 0.26
N VAL A 143 -1.65 2.06 -0.34
CA VAL A 143 -2.72 1.38 -1.09
C VAL A 143 -2.82 -0.07 -0.63
N SER A 144 -3.80 -0.43 0.19
CA SER A 144 -3.82 -1.75 0.84
C SER A 144 -5.19 -2.42 0.88
N ASN A 145 -5.20 -3.74 0.66
CA ASN A 145 -6.32 -4.61 1.02
C ASN A 145 -5.88 -5.45 2.25
N PRO A 146 -5.97 -4.90 3.48
CA PRO A 146 -5.50 -5.58 4.68
C PRO A 146 -6.30 -6.84 5.00
N PRO A 147 -5.73 -7.82 5.72
CA PRO A 147 -6.48 -8.97 6.19
C PRO A 147 -7.62 -8.51 7.11
N TYR A 148 -8.85 -8.95 6.84
CA TYR A 148 -10.04 -8.37 7.49
C TYR A 148 -10.21 -8.75 8.96
N GLN A 149 -9.81 -9.97 9.34
CA GLN A 149 -10.05 -10.52 10.68
C GLN A 149 -8.97 -11.53 11.09
N ILE A 150 -8.78 -11.73 12.40
CA ILE A 150 -7.93 -12.80 12.96
C ILE A 150 -8.67 -13.64 13.99
N GLY A 151 -8.29 -14.92 13.99
CA GLY A 151 -8.61 -15.88 15.04
C GLY A 151 -10.09 -16.25 15.09
N ILE A 152 -10.41 -17.14 16.02
CA ILE A 152 -11.77 -17.62 16.25
C ILE A 152 -12.70 -16.44 16.62
N ASN A 153 -12.17 -15.45 17.33
CA ASN A 153 -12.90 -14.27 17.79
C ASN A 153 -13.22 -13.23 16.69
N LYS A 154 -12.74 -13.40 15.45
CA LYS A 154 -12.98 -12.50 14.31
C LYS A 154 -12.68 -11.04 14.65
N GLU A 155 -11.50 -10.81 15.22
CA GLU A 155 -11.04 -9.47 15.61
C GLU A 155 -10.63 -8.65 14.37
N PRO A 156 -11.17 -7.43 14.17
CA PRO A 156 -10.94 -6.63 12.97
C PRO A 156 -9.56 -5.97 12.98
N LEU A 157 -8.76 -6.17 11.93
CA LEU A 157 -7.41 -5.58 11.87
C LEU A 157 -7.33 -4.25 11.14
N TYR A 158 -8.23 -3.99 10.19
CA TYR A 158 -8.12 -2.89 9.23
C TYR A 158 -7.90 -1.52 9.91
N HIS A 159 -8.44 -1.34 11.12
CA HIS A 159 -8.26 -0.14 11.92
C HIS A 159 -6.79 0.14 12.33
N HIS A 160 -5.97 -0.91 12.56
CA HIS A 160 -4.52 -0.77 12.74
C HIS A 160 -3.84 -0.37 11.42
N PHE A 161 -4.22 -1.01 10.31
CA PHE A 161 -3.64 -0.72 8.99
C PHE A 161 -3.95 0.71 8.51
N ILE A 162 -5.15 1.21 8.73
CA ILE A 162 -5.51 2.62 8.47
C ILE A 162 -4.66 3.53 9.35
N SER A 163 -4.61 3.29 10.66
CA SER A 163 -3.88 4.13 11.61
C SER A 163 -2.37 4.18 11.35
N ILE A 164 -1.79 3.10 10.82
CA ILE A 164 -0.36 3.03 10.44
C ILE A 164 -0.14 3.61 9.05
N GLY A 165 -1.07 3.40 8.10
CA GLY A 165 -1.02 4.04 6.79
C GLY A 165 -0.95 5.57 6.90
N MET A 166 -1.82 6.15 7.72
CA MET A 166 -1.84 7.60 8.02
C MET A 166 -0.59 8.11 8.77
N LYS A 167 0.20 7.23 9.39
CA LYS A 167 1.51 7.60 9.96
C LYS A 167 2.64 7.59 8.92
N ILE A 168 2.48 6.82 7.85
CA ILE A 168 3.51 6.57 6.82
C ILE A 168 3.35 7.53 5.64
N SER A 169 2.12 7.92 5.31
CA SER A 169 1.81 8.85 4.23
C SER A 169 0.57 9.68 4.54
N ASP A 170 0.62 10.94 4.15
CA ASP A 170 -0.51 11.87 4.18
C ASP A 170 -1.65 11.44 3.23
N TRP A 171 -1.39 10.51 2.30
CA TRP A 171 -2.36 9.99 1.33
C TRP A 171 -2.49 8.48 1.42
N GLY A 172 -3.69 7.96 1.23
CA GLY A 172 -3.84 6.52 1.01
C GLY A 172 -5.28 6.04 0.89
N THR A 173 -5.43 4.80 0.40
CA THR A 173 -6.72 4.15 0.18
C THR A 173 -6.68 2.69 0.61
N LEU A 174 -7.68 2.28 1.38
CA LEU A 174 -7.82 0.93 1.93
C LEU A 174 -9.18 0.31 1.57
N ILE A 175 -9.17 -0.99 1.25
CA ILE A 175 -10.37 -1.83 1.08
C ILE A 175 -10.58 -2.62 2.37
N HIS A 176 -11.75 -2.52 3.00
CA HIS A 176 -12.02 -3.21 4.27
C HIS A 176 -13.53 -3.45 4.52
N PRO A 177 -13.92 -4.24 5.54
CA PRO A 177 -15.32 -4.40 5.93
C PRO A 177 -15.93 -3.10 6.46
N GLY A 178 -17.13 -2.74 6.00
CA GLY A 178 -17.80 -1.47 6.30
C GLY A 178 -18.42 -1.34 7.70
N ARG A 179 -18.24 -2.33 8.60
CA ARG A 179 -18.92 -2.36 9.92
C ARG A 179 -18.73 -1.11 10.77
N PHE A 180 -17.53 -0.53 10.77
CA PHE A 180 -17.24 0.62 11.62
C PHE A 180 -18.02 1.88 11.20
N LEU A 181 -18.46 1.97 9.92
CA LEU A 181 -19.25 3.08 9.40
C LEU A 181 -20.59 3.25 10.13
N PHE A 182 -21.10 2.15 10.70
CA PHE A 182 -22.33 2.11 11.49
C PHE A 182 -22.04 1.99 13.00
N ASN A 183 -20.81 2.33 13.42
CA ASN A 183 -20.27 2.14 14.77
C ASN A 183 -20.46 0.71 15.31
N ALA A 184 -20.44 -0.29 14.41
CA ALA A 184 -20.76 -1.68 14.69
C ALA A 184 -19.52 -2.59 14.57
N GLY A 185 -19.61 -3.79 15.14
CA GLY A 185 -18.51 -4.76 15.16
C GLY A 185 -17.63 -4.61 16.41
N LYS A 186 -16.33 -4.90 16.27
CA LYS A 186 -15.37 -4.98 17.39
C LYS A 186 -14.24 -3.95 17.31
N THR A 187 -14.31 -2.96 16.41
CA THR A 187 -13.36 -1.84 16.42
C THR A 187 -13.63 -0.91 17.61
N PRO A 188 -12.61 -0.28 18.22
CA PRO A 188 -12.82 0.60 19.37
C PRO A 188 -13.74 1.78 19.02
N LYS A 189 -14.80 2.02 19.82
CA LYS A 189 -15.78 3.11 19.57
C LYS A 189 -15.13 4.49 19.46
N ILE A 190 -14.11 4.77 20.28
CA ILE A 190 -13.32 6.01 20.25
C ILE A 190 -12.59 6.16 18.91
N TRP A 191 -12.04 5.06 18.37
CA TRP A 191 -11.40 5.06 17.05
C TRP A 191 -12.44 5.27 15.94
N ASN A 192 -13.60 4.60 16.01
CA ASN A 192 -14.69 4.81 15.05
C ASN A 192 -15.10 6.28 15.00
N GLN A 193 -15.36 6.90 16.15
CA GLN A 193 -15.71 8.33 16.25
C GLN A 193 -14.61 9.23 15.70
N LYS A 194 -13.34 8.96 16.04
CA LYS A 194 -12.20 9.71 15.48
C LYS A 194 -12.17 9.67 13.96
N MET A 195 -12.36 8.49 13.35
CA MET A 195 -12.29 8.34 11.89
C MET A 195 -13.51 8.90 11.17
N LEU A 196 -14.71 8.76 11.76
CA LEU A 196 -15.96 9.27 11.18
C LEU A 196 -16.08 10.80 11.25
N ASN A 197 -15.39 11.43 12.21
CA ASN A 197 -15.33 12.88 12.37
C ASN A 197 -14.05 13.50 11.77
N ASN A 198 -13.24 12.74 11.03
CA ASN A 198 -12.02 13.27 10.43
C ASN A 198 -12.31 13.87 9.05
N GLU A 199 -12.13 15.18 8.90
CA GLU A 199 -12.33 15.91 7.65
C GLU A 199 -11.45 15.39 6.50
N HIS A 200 -10.27 14.86 6.83
CA HIS A 200 -9.30 14.24 5.92
C HIS A 200 -9.55 12.73 5.73
N TYR A 201 -10.76 12.22 5.97
CA TYR A 201 -11.08 10.81 5.79
C TYR A 201 -12.45 10.61 5.16
N GLN A 202 -12.47 9.96 3.99
CA GLN A 202 -13.66 9.85 3.16
C GLN A 202 -13.96 8.40 2.77
N VAL A 203 -15.25 8.03 2.79
CA VAL A 203 -15.75 6.78 2.22
C VAL A 203 -15.98 7.00 0.73
N VAL A 204 -15.03 6.57 -0.10
CA VAL A 204 -15.08 6.71 -1.57
C VAL A 204 -16.22 5.88 -2.15
N ARG A 205 -16.40 4.66 -1.64
CA ARG A 205 -17.50 3.78 -2.06
C ARG A 205 -17.83 2.76 -0.97
N TYR A 206 -19.12 2.42 -0.85
CA TYR A 206 -19.61 1.39 0.04
C TYR A 206 -20.60 0.47 -0.70
N TRP A 207 -20.44 -0.83 -0.51
CA TRP A 207 -21.36 -1.86 -0.97
C TRP A 207 -21.93 -2.59 0.24
N LYS A 208 -23.26 -2.62 0.36
CA LYS A 208 -23.94 -3.26 1.51
C LYS A 208 -23.81 -4.77 1.48
N LYS A 209 -23.87 -5.37 0.29
CA LYS A 209 -23.58 -6.78 0.07
C LYS A 209 -22.15 -6.92 -0.47
N SER A 210 -21.48 -8.01 -0.09
CA SER A 210 -20.08 -8.23 -0.48
C SER A 210 -19.92 -9.03 -1.77
N ASP A 211 -20.95 -9.75 -2.19
CA ASP A 211 -21.06 -10.44 -3.49
C ASP A 211 -21.00 -9.46 -4.68
N GLU A 212 -21.39 -8.19 -4.50
CA GLU A 212 -21.21 -7.11 -5.49
C GLU A 212 -19.73 -6.74 -5.77
N VAL A 213 -18.77 -7.31 -5.01
CA VAL A 213 -17.31 -7.05 -5.13
C VAL A 213 -16.49 -8.34 -5.08
N PHE A 214 -16.95 -9.34 -4.34
CA PHE A 214 -16.30 -10.62 -4.09
C PHE A 214 -17.33 -11.76 -4.16
N ASP A 215 -17.55 -12.29 -5.37
CA ASP A 215 -18.59 -13.26 -5.74
C ASP A 215 -18.79 -14.45 -4.78
N SER A 216 -17.75 -14.84 -4.02
CA SER A 216 -17.73 -16.02 -3.16
C SER A 216 -17.43 -15.74 -1.68
N VAL A 217 -17.48 -14.49 -1.21
CA VAL A 217 -17.10 -14.12 0.18
C VAL A 217 -18.19 -13.30 0.88
N ASP A 218 -18.83 -13.86 1.92
CA ASP A 218 -19.69 -13.12 2.85
C ASP A 218 -18.86 -12.25 3.81
N ILE A 219 -18.78 -10.96 3.52
CA ILE A 219 -18.18 -9.94 4.38
C ILE A 219 -19.32 -9.21 5.09
N LYS A 220 -19.84 -9.85 6.15
CA LYS A 220 -20.92 -9.29 6.97
C LYS A 220 -20.63 -7.85 7.39
N GLY A 221 -21.52 -6.93 7.01
CA GLY A 221 -21.36 -5.48 7.21
C GLY A 221 -20.89 -4.72 5.97
N GLY A 222 -20.81 -5.39 4.82
CA GLY A 222 -20.48 -4.78 3.54
C GLY A 222 -18.98 -4.52 3.35
N VAL A 223 -18.63 -4.02 2.17
CA VAL A 223 -17.28 -3.64 1.78
C VAL A 223 -17.23 -2.12 1.61
N ALA A 224 -16.18 -1.49 2.12
CA ALA A 224 -15.90 -0.07 1.92
C ALA A 224 -14.52 0.12 1.29
N ILE A 225 -14.43 1.11 0.40
CA ILE A 225 -13.18 1.75 0.00
C ILE A 225 -13.15 3.10 0.70
N THR A 226 -12.11 3.32 1.50
CA THR A 226 -11.89 4.58 2.22
C THR A 226 -10.56 5.19 1.84
N MET A 227 -10.51 6.52 1.71
CA MET A 227 -9.32 7.28 1.37
C MET A 227 -9.06 8.36 2.44
N TRP A 228 -7.79 8.75 2.60
CA TRP A 228 -7.37 9.97 3.28
C TRP A 228 -6.44 10.80 2.38
N ASP A 229 -6.52 12.12 2.51
CA ASP A 229 -5.87 13.14 1.65
C ASP A 229 -5.71 14.51 2.35
#